data_AF-I4YRX1-F1
#
_entry.id   AF-I4YRX1-F1
#
_cell.length_a   1.000
_cell.length_b   1.000
_cell.length_c   1.000
_cell.angle_alpha   90.00
_cell.angle_beta   90.00
_cell.angle_gamma   90.00
#
_symmetry.space_group_name_H-M   'P 1'
#
loop_
_entity.id
_entity.type
_entity.pdbx_description
1 polymer ?
#
loop_
_entity_poly.entity_id
_entity_poly.type
_entity_poly.pdbx_seq_one_letter_code
_entity_poly.pdbx_strand_id
1 'polypeptide(L)' 'MPQASKEREDLAQADQHIAEGEARLAEQRRLIGQMTENGQDSAEAEKLARSFEETLEQFYVHRQLILNEIARQEGSEP' A
#
# COMPACT_ATOMS: atom_id res chain seq x y z
N MET A 1 7.98 -18.17 22.87
CA MET A 1 7.62 -17.88 21.47
C MET A 1 6.72 -16.64 21.42
N PRO A 2 7.27 -15.42 21.29
CA PRO A 2 6.47 -14.19 21.12
C PRO A 2 6.81 -13.38 19.85
N GLN A 3 7.78 -13.84 19.04
CA GLN A 3 8.25 -13.10 17.87
C GLN A 3 7.20 -13.23 16.75
N ALA A 4 6.98 -14.44 16.23
CA ALA A 4 6.07 -14.73 15.10
C ALA A 4 4.63 -14.17 15.18
N SER A 5 4.11 -13.82 16.36
CA SER A 5 2.81 -13.12 16.46
C SER A 5 2.91 -11.66 16.03
N LYS A 6 4.01 -10.97 16.35
CA LYS A 6 4.23 -9.57 16.02
C LYS A 6 4.43 -9.37 14.52
N GLU A 7 5.25 -10.17 13.84
CA GLU A 7 5.41 -10.02 12.38
C GLU A 7 4.10 -10.31 11.63
N ARG A 8 3.24 -11.19 12.16
CA ARG A 8 1.90 -11.44 11.58
C ARG A 8 0.94 -10.27 11.81
N GLU A 9 1.02 -9.60 12.96
CA GLU A 9 0.29 -8.35 13.22
C GLU A 9 0.77 -7.22 12.32
N ASP A 10 2.09 -7.03 12.21
CA ASP A 10 2.71 -6.04 11.31
C ASP A 10 2.32 -6.31 9.85
N LEU A 11 2.26 -7.58 9.42
CA LEU A 11 1.79 -7.97 8.09
C LEU A 11 0.32 -7.62 7.87
N ALA A 12 -0.55 -7.93 8.82
CA ALA A 12 -1.98 -7.61 8.72
C ALA A 12 -2.20 -6.09 8.65
N GLN A 13 -1.43 -5.32 9.41
CA GLN A 13 -1.48 -3.87 9.36
C GLN A 13 -0.99 -3.32 8.00
N ALA A 14 0.10 -3.87 7.46
CA ALA A 14 0.59 -3.51 6.13
C ALA A 14 -0.45 -3.82 5.05
N ASP A 15 -1.09 -4.98 5.10
CA ASP A 15 -2.17 -5.37 4.18
C ASP A 15 -3.36 -4.40 4.26
N GLN A 16 -3.76 -3.99 5.47
CA GLN A 16 -4.83 -3.01 5.64
C GLN A 16 -4.45 -1.65 5.04
N HIS A 17 -3.25 -1.13 5.32
CA HIS A 17 -2.81 0.16 4.77
C HIS A 17 -2.72 0.14 3.25
N ILE A 18 -2.29 -0.98 2.66
CA ILE A 18 -2.29 -1.16 1.20
C ILE A 18 -3.71 -1.11 0.67
N ALA A 19 -4.64 -1.89 1.22
CA ALA A 19 -6.02 -1.93 0.75
C ALA A 19 -6.71 -0.54 0.84
N GLU A 20 -6.49 0.18 1.93
CA GLU A 20 -7.00 1.55 2.09
C GLU A 20 -6.36 2.53 1.09
N GLY A 21 -5.06 2.43 0.87
CA GLY A 21 -4.34 3.27 -0.09
C GLY A 21 -4.77 3.01 -1.54
N GLU A 22 -4.97 1.74 -1.92
CA GLU A 22 -5.46 1.36 -3.24
C GLU A 22 -6.87 1.87 -3.50
N ALA A 23 -7.76 1.77 -2.50
CA ALA A 23 -9.11 2.31 -2.60
C ALA A 23 -9.09 3.84 -2.81
N ARG A 24 -8.22 4.56 -2.09
CA ARG A 24 -8.04 6.01 -2.26
C ARG A 24 -7.47 6.37 -3.63
N LEU A 25 -6.49 5.62 -4.12
CA LEU A 25 -5.92 5.83 -5.45
C LEU A 25 -6.95 5.58 -6.55
N ALA A 26 -7.75 4.52 -6.43
CA ALA A 26 -8.82 4.23 -7.38
C ALA A 26 -9.85 5.37 -7.43
N GLU A 27 -10.27 5.88 -6.28
CA GLU A 27 -11.20 7.02 -6.21
C GLU A 27 -10.58 8.30 -6.78
N GLN A 28 -9.31 8.56 -6.49
CA GLN A 28 -8.59 9.71 -7.04
C GLN A 28 -8.49 9.64 -8.58
N ARG A 29 -8.21 8.46 -9.14
CA ARG A 29 -8.20 8.23 -10.60
C ARG A 29 -9.58 8.43 -11.22
N ARG A 30 -10.64 7.99 -10.54
CA ARG A 30 -12.03 8.23 -10.96
C ARG A 30 -12.35 9.73 -11.00
N LEU A 31 -11.93 10.49 -9.98
CA LEU A 31 -12.09 11.94 -9.92
C LEU A 31 -11.35 12.64 -11.07
N ILE A 32 -10.08 12.26 -11.32
CA ILE A 32 -9.31 12.79 -12.45
C ILE A 32 -10.04 12.57 -13.77
N GLY A 33 -10.55 11.36 -14.02
CA GLY A 33 -11.33 11.06 -15.22
C GLY A 33 -12.53 12.00 -15.40
N GLN A 34 -13.30 12.24 -14.33
CA GLN A 34 -14.44 13.17 -14.37
C GLN A 34 -14.00 14.62 -14.63
N MET A 35 -12.90 15.06 -14.03
CA MET A 35 -12.36 16.40 -14.26
C MET A 35 -11.94 16.58 -15.72
N THR A 36 -11.23 15.60 -16.28
CA THR A 36 -10.80 15.61 -17.68
C THR A 36 -12.00 15.62 -18.64
N GLU A 37 -13.01 14.79 -18.40
CA GLU A 37 -14.25 14.77 -19.20
C GLU A 37 -14.98 16.11 -19.20
N ASN A 38 -14.95 16.82 -18.06
CA ASN A 38 -15.56 18.14 -17.90
C ASN A 38 -14.67 19.31 -18.36
N GLY A 39 -13.46 19.03 -18.88
CA GLY A 39 -12.50 20.06 -19.27
C GLY A 39 -11.92 20.88 -18.12
N GLN A 40 -11.96 20.33 -16.90
CA GLN A 40 -11.40 20.95 -15.69
C GLN A 40 -9.90 20.64 -15.59
N ASP A 41 -9.13 21.55 -14.98
CA ASP A 41 -7.70 21.33 -14.71
C ASP A 41 -7.52 20.24 -13.61
N SER A 42 -6.93 19.10 -13.99
CA SER A 42 -6.66 17.95 -13.13
C SER A 42 -5.23 17.91 -12.55
N ALA A 43 -4.39 18.92 -12.78
CA ALA A 43 -2.96 18.85 -12.45
C ALA A 43 -2.66 18.54 -10.97
N GLU A 44 -3.37 19.18 -10.03
CA GLU A 44 -3.20 18.91 -8.60
C GLU A 44 -3.76 17.56 -8.19
N ALA A 45 -4.87 17.14 -8.80
CA ALA A 45 -5.46 15.82 -8.57
C ALA A 45 -4.52 14.70 -9.03
N GLU A 46 -3.81 14.88 -10.14
CA GLU A 46 -2.79 13.95 -10.64
C GLU A 46 -1.52 13.94 -9.76
N LYS A 47 -1.09 15.09 -9.23
CA LYS A 47 0.00 15.13 -8.25
C LYS A 47 -0.33 14.30 -7.02
N LEU A 48 -1.56 14.45 -6.50
CA LEU A 48 -2.02 13.67 -5.35
C LEU A 48 -2.05 12.16 -5.67
N ALA A 49 -2.52 11.77 -6.86
CA ALA A 49 -2.49 10.37 -7.28
C ALA A 49 -1.06 9.80 -7.30
N ARG A 50 -0.08 10.56 -7.84
CA ARG A 50 1.34 10.14 -7.83
C ARG A 50 1.87 9.97 -6.41
N SER A 51 1.54 10.87 -5.48
CA SER A 51 1.95 10.72 -4.08
C SER A 51 1.35 9.48 -3.41
N PHE A 52 0.11 9.11 -3.75
CA PHE A 52 -0.48 7.84 -3.30
C PHE A 52 0.23 6.64 -3.91
N GLU A 53 0.58 6.67 -5.18
CA GLU A 53 1.33 5.60 -5.86
C GLU A 53 2.72 5.38 -5.20
N GLU A 54 3.47 6.45 -4.97
CA GLU A 54 4.78 6.41 -4.30
C GLU A 54 4.67 5.85 -2.87
N THR A 55 3.63 6.26 -2.13
CA THR A 55 3.38 5.76 -0.76
C THR A 55 3.00 4.27 -0.76
N LEU A 56 2.15 3.85 -1.71
CA LEU A 56 1.76 2.45 -1.87
C LEU A 56 2.96 1.56 -2.22
N GLU A 57 3.85 2.03 -3.10
CA GLU A 57 5.07 1.30 -3.42
C GLU A 57 5.92 1.04 -2.17
N GLN A 58 6.06 2.03 -1.28
CA GLN A 58 6.76 1.86 0.00
C GLN A 58 6.08 0.83 0.91
N PHE A 59 4.74 0.82 0.98
CA PHE A 59 4.02 -0.21 1.75
C PHE A 59 4.19 -1.60 1.15
N TYR A 60 4.19 -1.74 -0.17
CA TYR A 60 4.46 -3.01 -0.84
C TYR A 60 5.86 -3.55 -0.53
N VAL A 61 6.87 -2.67 -0.55
CA VAL A 61 8.24 -3.03 -0.15
C VAL A 61 8.27 -3.47 1.31
N HIS A 62 7.64 -2.71 2.21
CA HIS A 62 7.59 -3.04 3.64
C HIS A 62 6.93 -4.39 3.90
N ARG A 63 5.78 -4.65 3.27
CA ARG A 63 5.08 -5.95 3.33
C ARG A 63 5.98 -7.10 2.90
N GLN A 64 6.74 -6.93 1.82
CA GLN A 64 7.64 -7.97 1.33
C GLN A 64 8.78 -8.24 2.32
N LEU A 65 9.31 -7.21 2.99
CA LEU A 65 10.32 -7.38 4.04
C LEU A 65 9.78 -8.19 5.23
N ILE A 66 8.54 -7.93 5.66
CA ILE A 66 7.89 -8.70 6.73
C ILE A 66 7.71 -10.16 6.32
N LEU A 67 7.22 -10.42 5.10
CA LEU A 67 7.06 -11.79 4.60
C LEU A 67 8.37 -12.56 4.54
N ASN A 68 9.45 -11.89 4.10
CA ASN A 68 10.78 -12.50 4.07
C ASN A 68 11.27 -12.86 5.48
N GLU A 69 11.00 -12.00 6.47
CA GLU A 69 11.37 -12.26 7.86
C GLU A 69 10.58 -13.41 8.47
N ILE A 70 9.26 -13.48 8.23
CA ILE A 70 8.43 -14.62 8.65
C ILE A 70 8.97 -15.92 8.04
N ALA A 71 9.22 -15.95 6.73
CA ALA A 71 9.74 -17.13 6.05
C ALA A 71 11.12 -17.56 6.59
N ARG A 72 11.98 -16.59 6.95
CA ARG A 72 13.28 -16.86 7.56
C ARG A 72 13.11 -17.51 8.94
N GLN A 73 12.17 -17.04 9.75
CA GLN A 73 11.90 -17.58 11.08
C GLN A 73 11.27 -18.98 11.01
N GLU A 74 10.30 -19.19 10.13
CA GLU A 74 9.61 -20.47 9.93
C GLU A 74 10.51 -21.52 9.26
N GLY A 75 11.40 -21.12 8.36
CA GLY A 75 12.39 -22.00 7.74
C GLY A 75 13.64 -22.26 8.59
N SER A 76 13.76 -21.60 9.77
CA SER A 76 14.88 -21.76 10.71
C SER A 76 14.52 -22.61 11.94
N GLU A 77 13.43 -23.39 11.91
CA GLU A 77 13.20 -24.43 12.92
C GLU A 77 14.15 -25.62 12.70
N PRO A 78 15.00 -26.00 13.69
CA PRO A 78 15.71 -27.28 13.71
C PRO A 78 14.80 -28.46 14.08
#